data_AF-A0A379W824-F1
#
_entry.id   AF-A0A379W824-F1
#
_cell.length_a   1.000
_cell.length_b   1.000
_cell.length_c   1.000
_cell.angle_alpha   90.00
_cell.angle_beta   90.00
_cell.angle_gamma   90.00
#
_symmetry.space_group_name_H-M   'P 1'
#
loop_
_entity.id
_entity.type
_entity.pdbx_description
1 polymer ?
#
loop_
_entity_poly.entity_id
_entity_poly.type
_entity_poly.pdbx_seq_one_letter_code
_entity_poly.pdbx_strand_id
1 'polypeptide(L)' 'MNIQALLSEKVSQAMIAAGAPADCEPQVRQSAKVQFGDYQANGMMAVAKKLGMAPDNLQSRC' A
#
# COMPACT_ATOMS: atom_id res chain seq x y z
N MET A 1 -2.89 12.93 14.53
CA MET A 1 -2.85 11.81 13.57
C MET A 1 -3.72 10.68 14.11
N ASN A 2 -4.46 9.98 13.24
CA ASN A 2 -5.20 8.76 13.58
C ASN A 2 -4.44 7.52 13.06
N ILE A 3 -4.89 6.31 13.44
CA ILE A 3 -4.23 5.04 13.06
C ILE A 3 -4.17 4.90 11.53
N GLN A 4 -5.23 5.24 10.82
CA GLN A 4 -5.25 5.19 9.35
C GLN A 4 -4.17 6.07 8.71
N ALA A 5 -3.97 7.28 9.21
CA ALA A 5 -2.95 8.20 8.71
C ALA A 5 -1.54 7.66 8.98
N LEU A 6 -1.29 7.12 10.18
CA LEU A 6 -0.01 6.49 10.52
C LEU A 6 0.29 5.31 9.59
N LEU A 7 -0.69 4.42 9.37
CA LEU A 7 -0.55 3.29 8.46
C LEU A 7 -0.33 3.76 7.02
N SER A 8 -1.04 4.80 6.58
CA SER A 8 -0.86 5.37 5.24
C SER A 8 0.56 5.89 5.02
N GLU A 9 1.12 6.59 6.01
CA GLU A 9 2.49 7.09 5.94
C GLU A 9 3.50 5.94 5.85
N LYS A 10 3.36 4.92 6.71
CA LYS A 10 4.28 3.78 6.74
C LYS A 10 4.23 2.94 5.47
N VAL A 11 3.03 2.68 4.96
CA VAL A 11 2.89 1.92 3.71
C VAL A 11 3.42 2.73 2.52
N SER A 12 3.18 4.05 2.47
CA SER A 12 3.76 4.91 1.43
C SER A 12 5.30 4.85 1.44
N GLN A 13 5.92 4.95 2.62
CA GLN A 13 7.38 4.82 2.78
C GLN A 13 7.91 3.47 2.27
N ALA A 14 7.23 2.36 2.60
CA ALA A 14 7.61 1.04 2.13
C ALA A 14 7.46 0.91 0.60
N MET A 15 6.37 1.42 0.03
CA MET A 15 6.15 1.43 -1.41
C MET A 15 7.24 2.22 -2.14
N ILE A 16 7.61 3.39 -1.63
CA ILE A 16 8.70 4.20 -2.19
C ILE A 16 10.03 3.43 -2.13
N ALA A 17 10.34 2.78 -1.01
CA ALA A 17 11.53 1.94 -0.87
C ALA A 17 11.53 0.75 -1.84
N ALA A 18 10.35 0.20 -2.18
CA ALA A 18 10.18 -0.83 -3.19
C ALA A 18 10.27 -0.31 -4.65
N GLY A 19 10.39 1.01 -4.84
CA GLY A 19 10.56 1.66 -6.14
C GLY A 19 9.30 2.35 -6.68
N ALA A 20 8.26 2.51 -5.87
CA ALA A 20 7.11 3.35 -6.21
C ALA A 20 7.50 4.84 -6.27
N PRO A 21 6.77 5.66 -7.06
CA PRO A 21 6.99 7.10 -7.05
C PRO A 21 6.57 7.72 -5.71
N ALA A 22 7.14 8.88 -5.37
CA ALA A 22 6.87 9.56 -4.10
C ALA A 22 5.41 10.03 -3.93
N ASP A 23 4.65 10.15 -5.02
CA ASP A 23 3.22 10.46 -5.05
C ASP A 23 2.34 9.20 -5.00
N CYS A 24 2.90 8.03 -4.64
CA CYS A 24 2.13 6.80 -4.56
C CYS A 24 1.05 6.87 -3.47
N GLU A 25 -0.13 6.35 -3.81
CA GLU A 25 -1.26 6.31 -2.90
C GLU A 25 -1.45 4.89 -2.37
N PRO A 26 -1.16 4.61 -1.09
CA PRO A 26 -1.32 3.26 -0.53
C PRO A 26 -2.79 2.86 -0.35
N GLN A 27 -3.73 3.83 -0.38
CA GLN A 27 -5.17 3.62 -0.25
C GLN A 27 -5.53 2.76 0.98
N VAL A 28 -5.02 3.15 2.15
CA VAL A 28 -5.28 2.45 3.42
C VAL A 28 -6.70 2.69 3.88
N ARG A 29 -7.46 1.62 4.11
CA ARG A 29 -8.86 1.66 4.57
C ARG A 29 -9.12 0.57 5.61
N GLN A 30 -10.12 0.78 6.46
CA GLN A 30 -10.54 -0.26 7.40
C GLN A 30 -11.10 -1.45 6.63
N SER A 31 -10.77 -2.66 7.09
CA SER A 31 -11.21 -3.89 6.47
C SER A 31 -12.71 -4.11 6.66
N ALA A 32 -13.37 -4.61 5.62
CA ALA A 32 -14.79 -4.96 5.67
C ALA A 32 -15.07 -6.27 6.42
N LYS A 33 -14.06 -7.14 6.58
CA LYS A 33 -14.17 -8.42 7.30
C LYS A 33 -12.93 -8.62 8.18
N VAL A 34 -13.14 -9.16 9.37
CA VAL A 34 -12.07 -9.41 10.38
C VAL A 34 -10.97 -10.35 9.86
N GLN A 35 -11.32 -11.30 8.99
CA GLN A 35 -10.35 -12.21 8.36
C GLN A 35 -9.27 -11.50 7.53
N PHE A 36 -9.47 -10.23 7.16
CA PHE A 36 -8.51 -9.40 6.44
C PHE A 36 -7.75 -8.42 7.34
N GLY A 37 -7.78 -8.63 8.67
CA GLY A 37 -7.17 -7.73 9.65
C GLY A 37 -7.95 -6.43 9.83
N ASP A 38 -7.39 -5.46 10.56
CA ASP A 38 -8.07 -4.19 10.86
C ASP A 38 -8.07 -3.21 9.68
N TYR A 39 -6.98 -3.19 8.90
CA TYR A 39 -6.77 -2.29 7.78
C TYR A 39 -6.16 -3.02 6.58
N GLN A 40 -6.49 -2.54 5.38
CA GLN A 40 -5.95 -3.00 4.11
C GLN A 40 -5.38 -1.83 3.31
N ALA A 41 -4.29 -2.07 2.58
CA ALA A 41 -3.69 -1.13 1.64
C ALA A 41 -3.99 -1.54 0.19
N ASN A 42 -5.00 -0.90 -0.42
CA ASN A 42 -5.52 -1.32 -1.71
C ASN A 42 -4.80 -0.67 -2.92
N GLY A 43 -3.84 0.21 -2.68
CA GLY A 43 -3.16 0.99 -3.70
C GLY A 43 -2.09 0.22 -4.48
N MET A 44 -1.66 -0.93 -3.97
CA MET A 44 -0.55 -1.73 -4.51
C MET A 44 -0.75 -2.10 -5.98
N MET A 45 -1.97 -2.47 -6.39
CA MET A 45 -2.26 -2.81 -7.77
C MET A 45 -2.03 -1.64 -8.75
N ALA A 46 -2.51 -0.44 -8.38
CA ALA A 46 -2.39 0.73 -9.23
C ALA A 46 -0.92 1.15 -9.40
N VAL A 47 -0.14 1.03 -8.33
CA VAL A 47 1.29 1.35 -8.34
C VAL A 47 2.09 0.32 -9.11
N ALA A 48 1.86 -0.98 -8.90
CA ALA A 48 2.51 -2.03 -9.66
C ALA A 48 2.24 -1.89 -11.17
N LYS A 49 1.00 -1.56 -11.55
CA LYS A 49 0.63 -1.27 -12.94
C LYS A 49 1.40 -0.08 -13.52
N LYS A 50 1.57 1.01 -12.75
CA LYS A 50 2.39 2.17 -13.17
C LYS A 50 3.86 1.81 -13.36
N LEU A 51 4.37 0.88 -12.56
CA LEU A 51 5.75 0.41 -12.63
C LEU A 51 5.98 -0.69 -13.68
N GLY A 52 4.93 -1.13 -14.39
CA GLY A 52 5.03 -2.22 -15.37
C GLY A 52 5.38 -3.58 -14.75
N MET A 53 5.05 -3.80 -13.47
CA MET A 53 5.33 -5.06 -12.76
C MET A 53 4.06 -5.73 -12.25
N ALA A 54 4.15 -7.03 -11.95
CA ALA A 54 3.08 -7.76 -11.29
C ALA A 54 2.87 -7.24 -9.85
N PRO A 55 1.62 -7.09 -9.36
CA PRO A 55 1.32 -6.65 -8.00
C PRO A 55 2.02 -7.47 -6.91
N ASP A 56 2.08 -8.80 -7.08
CA ASP A 56 2.73 -9.71 -6.12
C ASP A 56 4.24 -9.42 -5.97
N ASN A 57 4.90 -8.99 -7.05
CA ASN A 57 6.31 -8.60 -7.00
C ASN A 57 6.49 -7.29 -6.21
N LEU A 58 5.58 -6.33 -6.35
CA LEU A 58 5.64 -5.11 -5.54
C LEU A 58 5.32 -5.42 -4.06
N GLN A 59 4.32 -6.25 -3.80
CA GLN A 59 3.89 -6.62 -2.45
C GLN A 59 4.97 -7.35 -1.65
N SER A 60 5.70 -8.25 -2.29
CA SER A 60 6.81 -8.97 -1.64
C SER A 60 8.03 -8.09 -1.35
N ARG A 61 8.08 -6.86 -1.87
CA ARG A 61 9.20 -5.91 -1.71
C ARG A 61 8.90 -4.75 -0.75
N CYS A 62 7.65 -4.61 -0.32
CA CYS A 62 7.21 -3.66 0.71
C CYS A 62 7.28 -4.30 2.09
#